data_AF-A0A2A4HVB8-F1
#
_entry.id   AF-A0A2A4HVB8-F1
#
_cell.length_a   1.000
_cell.length_b   1.000
_cell.length_c   1.000
_cell.angle_alpha   90.00
_cell.angle_beta   90.00
_cell.angle_gamma   90.00
#
_symmetry.space_group_name_H-M   'P 1'
#
loop_
_entity.id
_entity.type
_entity.pdbx_description
1 polymer ?
#
loop_
_entity_poly.entity_id
_entity_poly.type
_entity_poly.pdbx_seq_one_letter_code
_entity_poly.pdbx_strand_id
1 'polypeptide(L)'
;MSAWFRPILAGAQARDRSIAALGAVAGIALTIVLCDHVPTLAAGLPVIVAPLGASAVLVFAVPASPLAQPWPVIGGNTISALVGMAAFRWVPDATLAAGIGVGAAIAVMSLLRCLHPPGGAAALTAVIGGPAIHAAGFGFAFVPVAINSVALVALGWLFHRAIGRSYPHRAVPPPAPLPPGLHLADIDAALAEMGEGFDIAREDLDALLTRAEQHARRRGGAR
;
A
#
# COMPACT_ATOMS: atom_id res chain seq x y z
N MET A 1 11.10 -10.97 -24.89
CA MET A 1 9.97 -10.25 -24.26
C MET A 1 9.07 -9.75 -25.39
N SER A 2 7.76 -10.03 -25.35
CA SER A 2 6.82 -9.59 -26.40
C SER A 2 6.91 -8.08 -26.59
N ALA A 3 6.94 -7.61 -27.84
CA ALA A 3 7.00 -6.18 -28.17
C ALA A 3 5.83 -5.36 -27.58
N TRP A 4 4.74 -6.03 -27.19
CA TRP A 4 3.50 -5.45 -26.69
C TRP A 4 3.43 -5.28 -25.17
N PHE A 5 4.34 -5.92 -24.40
CA PHE A 5 4.32 -5.86 -22.94
C PHE A 5 5.67 -5.39 -22.39
N ARG A 6 5.74 -4.10 -22.06
CA ARG A 6 6.85 -3.48 -21.33
C ARG A 6 6.35 -3.07 -19.95
N PRO A 7 6.70 -3.80 -18.88
CA PRO A 7 6.27 -3.45 -17.53
C PRO A 7 6.79 -2.07 -17.13
N ILE A 8 5.94 -1.28 -16.46
CA ILE A 8 6.33 0.01 -15.87
C ILE A 8 7.34 -0.20 -14.73
N LEU A 9 7.16 -1.27 -13.95
CA LEU A 9 7.98 -1.56 -12.78
C LEU A 9 9.22 -2.37 -13.17
N ALA A 10 10.39 -1.89 -12.78
CA ALA A 10 11.66 -2.57 -12.99
C ALA A 10 11.66 -3.99 -12.38
N GLY A 11 12.21 -4.95 -13.11
CA GLY A 11 12.30 -6.35 -12.68
C GLY A 11 10.99 -7.15 -12.76
N ALA A 12 9.86 -6.52 -13.13
CA ALA A 12 8.59 -7.22 -13.22
C ALA A 12 8.51 -8.14 -14.44
N GLN A 13 8.03 -9.37 -14.25
CA GLN A 13 7.77 -10.31 -15.34
C GLN A 13 6.27 -10.52 -15.57
N ALA A 14 5.88 -10.88 -16.79
CA ALA A 14 4.47 -11.14 -17.12
C ALA A 14 3.84 -12.23 -16.23
N ARG A 15 4.59 -13.29 -15.95
CA ARG A 15 4.19 -14.37 -15.03
C ARG A 15 3.86 -13.84 -13.64
N ASP A 16 4.71 -12.96 -13.10
CA ASP A 16 4.50 -12.39 -11.76
C ASP A 16 3.25 -11.52 -11.71
N ARG A 17 2.93 -10.83 -12.81
CA ARG A 17 1.72 -10.01 -12.93
C ARG A 17 0.46 -10.86 -13.03
N SER A 18 0.50 -11.97 -13.78
CA SER A 18 -0.61 -12.92 -13.82
C SER A 18 -0.87 -13.55 -12.45
N ILE A 19 0.19 -13.95 -11.74
CA ILE A 19 0.07 -14.47 -10.36
C ILE A 19 -0.51 -13.40 -9.43
N ALA A 20 -0.02 -12.17 -9.48
CA ALA A 20 -0.55 -11.07 -8.68
C ALA A 20 -2.03 -10.78 -8.97
N ALA A 21 -2.46 -10.82 -10.24
CA ALA A 21 -3.84 -10.62 -10.62
C ALA A 21 -4.76 -11.71 -10.05
N LEU A 22 -4.35 -12.98 -10.12
CA LEU A 22 -5.08 -14.09 -9.48
C LEU A 22 -5.13 -13.93 -7.96
N GLY A 23 -4.02 -13.50 -7.34
CA GLY A 23 -3.98 -13.17 -5.92
C GLY A 23 -4.95 -12.07 -5.53
N ALA A 24 -5.05 -11.01 -6.33
CA ALA A 24 -6.00 -9.92 -6.09
C ALA A 24 -7.46 -10.37 -6.25
N VAL A 25 -7.78 -11.19 -7.26
CA VAL A 25 -9.12 -11.78 -7.42
C VAL A 25 -9.49 -12.61 -6.20
N ALA A 26 -8.63 -13.55 -5.80
CA ALA A 26 -8.87 -14.40 -4.64
C ALA A 26 -8.95 -13.59 -3.35
N GLY A 27 -8.03 -12.64 -3.15
CA GLY A 27 -7.96 -11.80 -1.96
C GLY A 27 -9.21 -10.93 -1.79
N ILE A 28 -9.69 -10.29 -2.86
CA ILE A 28 -10.92 -9.49 -2.81
C ILE A 28 -12.15 -10.38 -2.61
N ALA A 29 -12.29 -11.47 -3.38
CA ALA A 29 -13.45 -12.35 -3.26
C ALA A 29 -13.55 -12.97 -1.85
N LEU A 30 -12.43 -13.45 -1.30
CA LEU A 30 -12.40 -14.00 0.05
C LEU A 30 -12.60 -12.92 1.12
N THR A 31 -12.09 -11.69 0.92
CA THR A 31 -12.39 -10.57 1.82
C THR A 31 -13.89 -10.31 1.88
N ILE A 32 -14.57 -10.27 0.72
CA ILE A 32 -16.02 -10.10 0.65
C ILE A 32 -16.73 -11.21 1.42
N VAL A 33 -16.41 -12.48 1.14
CA VAL A 33 -17.04 -13.63 1.81
C VAL A 33 -16.82 -13.59 3.33
N LEU A 34 -15.59 -13.33 3.78
CA LEU A 34 -15.28 -13.26 5.21
C LEU A 34 -16.03 -12.12 5.90
N CYS A 35 -16.12 -10.96 5.24
CA CYS A 35 -16.77 -9.79 5.80
C CYS A 35 -18.29 -9.93 5.78
N ASP A 36 -18.88 -10.54 4.74
CA ASP A 36 -20.33 -10.79 4.66
C ASP A 36 -20.89 -11.56 5.87
N HIS A 37 -20.07 -12.41 6.49
CA HIS A 37 -20.42 -13.15 7.70
C HIS A 37 -20.25 -12.37 9.02
N VAL A 38 -19.81 -11.11 8.99
CA VAL A 38 -19.65 -10.30 10.21
C VAL A 38 -21.00 -9.66 10.59
N PRO A 39 -21.63 -10.06 11.72
CA PRO A 39 -22.99 -9.63 12.05
C PRO A 39 -23.13 -8.12 12.27
N THR A 40 -22.04 -7.41 12.60
CA THR A 40 -22.03 -5.97 12.83
C THR A 40 -22.08 -5.12 11.56
N LEU A 41 -21.97 -5.72 10.36
CA LEU A 41 -22.30 -5.04 9.10
C LEU A 41 -23.81 -4.89 8.89
N ALA A 42 -24.59 -5.18 9.94
CA ALA A 42 -26.05 -5.10 10.00
C ALA A 42 -26.62 -3.80 9.40
N ALA A 43 -27.36 -4.01 8.30
CA ALA A 43 -28.24 -3.08 7.60
C ALA A 43 -27.59 -1.87 6.90
N GLY A 44 -27.22 -2.05 5.63
CA GLY A 44 -27.10 -0.97 4.64
C GLY A 44 -25.68 -0.44 4.39
N LEU A 45 -24.68 -0.84 5.18
CA LEU A 45 -23.28 -0.57 4.87
C LEU A 45 -22.77 -1.49 3.74
N PRO A 46 -21.85 -1.01 2.88
CA PRO A 46 -21.26 -1.85 1.86
C PRO A 46 -20.35 -2.91 2.51
N VAL A 47 -20.48 -4.16 2.05
CA VAL A 47 -19.64 -5.28 2.52
C VAL A 47 -18.16 -4.99 2.25
N ILE A 48 -17.84 -4.40 1.09
CA ILE A 48 -16.49 -3.97 0.72
C ILE A 48 -16.46 -2.50 0.35
N VAL A 49 -15.43 -1.78 0.79
CA VAL A 49 -15.24 -0.36 0.39
C VAL A 49 -14.32 -0.27 -0.82
N ALA A 50 -14.63 0.66 -1.73
CA ALA A 50 -13.90 0.84 -2.98
C ALA A 50 -12.37 0.97 -2.84
N PRO A 51 -11.82 1.64 -1.80
CA PRO A 51 -10.36 1.69 -1.56
C PRO A 51 -9.66 0.33 -1.56
N LEU A 52 -10.33 -0.76 -1.17
CA LEU A 52 -9.71 -2.08 -1.12
C LEU A 52 -9.28 -2.57 -2.49
N GLY A 53 -9.93 -2.15 -3.58
CA GLY A 53 -9.48 -2.49 -4.93
C GLY A 53 -8.05 -1.98 -5.19
N ALA A 54 -7.78 -0.72 -4.84
CA ALA A 54 -6.45 -0.13 -4.97
C ALA A 54 -5.46 -0.69 -3.92
N SER A 55 -5.91 -1.00 -2.70
CA SER A 55 -5.09 -1.74 -1.72
C SER A 55 -4.69 -3.11 -2.25
N ALA A 56 -5.57 -3.83 -2.96
CA ALA A 56 -5.24 -5.14 -3.56
C ALA A 56 -4.15 -5.01 -4.61
N VAL A 57 -4.18 -3.96 -5.45
CA VAL A 57 -3.12 -3.70 -6.41
C VAL A 57 -1.78 -3.59 -5.70
N LEU A 58 -1.71 -2.83 -4.60
CA LEU A 58 -0.46 -2.66 -3.85
C LEU A 58 -0.02 -3.98 -3.19
N VAL A 59 -0.91 -4.61 -2.42
CA VAL A 59 -0.62 -5.81 -1.63
C VAL A 59 -0.19 -6.98 -2.52
N PHE A 60 -0.84 -7.20 -3.67
CA PHE A 60 -0.57 -8.37 -4.51
C PHE A 60 0.45 -8.09 -5.63
N ALA A 61 0.45 -6.89 -6.21
CA ALA A 61 1.29 -6.59 -7.37
C ALA A 61 2.61 -5.89 -7.03
N VAL A 62 2.68 -5.17 -5.90
CA VAL A 62 3.92 -4.50 -5.42
C VAL A 62 4.14 -4.74 -3.92
N PRO A 63 4.21 -6.00 -3.47
CA PRO A 63 4.29 -6.34 -2.04
C PRO A 63 5.54 -5.80 -1.32
N ALA A 64 6.58 -5.41 -2.06
CA ALA A 64 7.80 -4.81 -1.52
C ALA A 64 7.68 -3.31 -1.22
N SER A 65 6.67 -2.62 -1.79
CA SER A 65 6.47 -1.19 -1.54
C SER A 65 6.26 -0.95 -0.04
N PRO A 66 6.93 0.06 0.55
CA PRO A 66 6.63 0.51 1.90
C PRO A 66 5.15 0.85 2.09
N LEU A 67 4.49 1.40 1.06
CA LEU A 67 3.08 1.80 1.07
C LEU A 67 2.11 0.60 1.05
N ALA A 68 2.60 -0.60 0.72
CA ALA A 68 1.83 -1.85 0.70
C ALA A 68 1.93 -2.65 2.02
N GLN A 69 2.75 -2.20 2.97
CA GLN A 69 2.97 -2.93 4.24
C GLN A 69 1.73 -2.87 5.16
N PRO A 70 1.59 -3.79 6.13
CA PRO A 70 0.38 -3.90 6.95
C PRO A 70 -0.06 -2.60 7.64
N TRP A 71 0.88 -1.84 8.23
CA TRP A 71 0.54 -0.62 8.95
C TRP A 71 0.02 0.49 8.02
N PRO A 72 0.68 0.80 6.89
CA PRO A 72 0.09 1.63 5.85
C PRO A 72 -1.30 1.17 5.39
N VAL A 73 -1.50 -0.10 5.07
CA VAL A 73 -2.80 -0.57 4.58
C VAL A 73 -3.90 -0.40 5.65
N ILE A 74 -3.69 -0.92 6.85
CA ILE A 74 -4.69 -0.94 7.92
C ILE A 74 -4.86 0.46 8.53
N GLY A 75 -3.75 1.06 8.96
CA GLY A 75 -3.73 2.38 9.57
C GLY A 75 -4.15 3.45 8.58
N GLY A 76 -3.58 3.44 7.37
CA GLY A 76 -3.86 4.46 6.36
C GLY A 76 -5.33 4.50 5.95
N ASN A 77 -5.97 3.35 5.69
CA ASN A 77 -7.40 3.32 5.39
C ASN A 77 -8.27 3.75 6.59
N THR A 78 -7.99 3.20 7.78
CA THR A 78 -8.80 3.44 8.99
C THR A 78 -8.73 4.90 9.43
N ILE A 79 -7.51 5.45 9.54
CA ILE A 79 -7.27 6.84 9.94
C ILE A 79 -7.87 7.79 8.91
N SER A 80 -7.70 7.51 7.62
CA SER A 80 -8.28 8.35 6.58
C SER A 80 -9.80 8.37 6.62
N ALA A 81 -10.45 7.23 6.87
CA ALA A 81 -11.91 7.19 7.05
C ALA A 81 -12.37 8.01 8.28
N LEU A 82 -11.63 7.98 9.40
CA LEU A 82 -11.91 8.83 10.56
C LEU A 82 -11.77 10.32 10.23
N VAL A 83 -10.70 10.70 9.53
CA VAL A 83 -10.43 12.09 9.12
C VAL A 83 -11.50 12.57 8.12
N GLY A 84 -11.87 11.74 7.15
CA GLY A 84 -12.95 12.05 6.21
C GLY A 84 -14.31 12.22 6.90
N MET A 85 -14.64 11.35 7.85
CA MET A 85 -15.89 11.46 8.63
C MET A 85 -15.90 12.71 9.53
N ALA A 86 -14.74 13.08 10.09
CA ALA A 86 -14.57 14.34 10.81
C ALA A 86 -14.80 15.55 9.89
N ALA A 87 -14.21 15.55 8.68
CA ALA A 87 -14.41 16.61 7.69
C ALA A 87 -15.89 16.72 7.28
N PHE A 88 -16.55 15.60 6.98
CA PHE A 88 -17.99 15.55 6.69
C PHE A 88 -18.83 16.19 7.79
N ARG A 89 -18.49 15.93 9.07
CA ARG A 89 -19.27 16.41 10.21
C ARG A 89 -19.09 17.90 10.51
N TRP A 90 -17.93 18.47 10.19
CA TRP A 90 -17.58 19.84 10.59
C TRP A 90 -17.49 20.85 9.45
N VAL A 91 -17.45 20.39 8.20
CA VAL A 91 -17.40 21.27 7.02
C VAL A 91 -18.75 21.19 6.30
N PRO A 92 -19.58 22.25 6.30
CA PRO A 92 -20.93 22.20 5.75
C PRO A 92 -21.01 21.95 4.24
N ASP A 93 -20.04 22.48 3.48
CA ASP A 93 -19.98 22.28 2.03
C ASP A 93 -19.29 20.95 1.70
N ALA A 94 -20.01 20.05 1.02
CA ALA A 94 -19.52 18.69 0.73
C ALA A 94 -18.27 18.68 -0.17
N THR A 95 -18.16 19.64 -1.10
CA THR A 95 -17.01 19.72 -2.02
C THR A 95 -15.75 20.12 -1.25
N LEU A 96 -15.87 21.11 -0.37
CA LEU A 96 -14.79 21.55 0.50
C LEU A 96 -14.46 20.49 1.55
N ALA A 97 -15.45 19.82 2.13
CA ALA A 97 -15.26 18.71 3.06
C ALA A 97 -14.46 17.57 2.40
N ALA A 98 -14.73 17.26 1.13
CA ALA A 98 -14.02 16.23 0.39
C ALA A 98 -12.55 16.60 0.18
N GLY A 99 -12.29 17.83 -0.29
CA GLY A 99 -10.93 18.33 -0.48
C GLY A 99 -10.12 18.39 0.82
N ILE A 100 -10.70 18.97 1.88
CA ILE A 100 -10.09 19.06 3.21
C ILE A 100 -9.88 17.66 3.79
N GLY A 101 -10.87 16.76 3.68
CA GLY A 101 -10.80 15.40 4.20
C GLY A 101 -9.66 14.61 3.58
N VAL A 102 -9.50 14.66 2.25
CA VAL A 102 -8.39 13.99 1.56
C VAL A 102 -7.04 14.62 1.93
N GLY A 103 -6.93 15.96 1.89
CA GLY A 103 -5.69 16.65 2.22
C GLY A 103 -5.23 16.41 3.67
N ALA A 104 -6.16 16.50 4.61
CA ALA A 104 -5.90 16.19 6.02
C ALA A 104 -5.54 14.72 6.22
N ALA A 105 -6.21 13.79 5.52
CA ALA A 105 -5.88 12.37 5.61
C ALA A 105 -4.44 12.10 5.14
N ILE A 106 -4.00 12.70 4.04
CA ILE A 106 -2.60 12.61 3.56
C ILE A 106 -1.62 13.12 4.63
N ALA A 107 -1.91 14.27 5.24
CA ALA A 107 -1.07 14.84 6.29
C ALA A 107 -0.99 13.92 7.52
N VAL A 108 -2.14 13.47 8.03
CA VAL A 108 -2.20 12.62 9.22
C VAL A 108 -1.54 11.26 8.96
N MET A 109 -1.76 10.65 7.79
CA MET A 109 -1.08 9.40 7.43
C MET A 109 0.45 9.56 7.36
N SER A 110 0.93 10.69 6.82
CA SER A 110 2.36 11.01 6.77
C SER A 110 2.96 11.13 8.17
N LEU A 111 2.27 11.85 9.06
CA LEU A 111 2.69 12.01 10.47
C LEU A 111 2.72 10.67 11.23
N LEU A 112 1.75 9.79 10.98
CA LEU A 112 1.64 8.48 11.62
C LEU A 112 2.42 7.38 10.89
N ARG A 113 3.17 7.74 9.84
CA ARG A 113 3.99 6.82 9.02
C ARG A 113 3.18 5.66 8.45
N CYS A 114 1.93 5.91 8.10
CA CYS A 114 1.01 4.95 7.50
C CYS A 114 0.47 5.45 6.15
N LEU A 115 1.27 6.20 5.40
CA LEU A 115 0.87 6.70 4.08
C LEU A 115 0.49 5.53 3.16
N HIS A 116 -0.78 5.51 2.78
CA HIS A 116 -1.35 4.50 1.91
C HIS A 116 -2.29 5.20 0.93
N PRO A 117 -1.93 5.31 -0.36
CA PRO A 117 -2.73 6.08 -1.32
C PRO A 117 -4.23 5.73 -1.36
N PRO A 118 -4.64 4.45 -1.23
CA PRO A 118 -6.06 4.09 -1.09
C PRO A 118 -6.77 4.75 0.11
N GLY A 119 -6.04 5.12 1.16
CA GLY A 119 -6.56 5.88 2.29
C GLY A 119 -7.16 7.22 1.87
N GLY A 120 -6.59 7.91 0.88
CA GLY A 120 -7.19 9.14 0.33
C GLY A 120 -8.60 8.87 -0.23
N ALA A 121 -8.79 7.75 -0.93
CA ALA A 121 -10.12 7.32 -1.38
C ALA A 121 -11.04 6.91 -0.20
N ALA A 122 -10.50 6.37 0.90
CA ALA A 122 -11.27 6.07 2.10
C ALA A 122 -11.79 7.35 2.78
N ALA A 123 -10.95 8.39 2.89
CA ALA A 123 -11.37 9.71 3.37
C ALA A 123 -12.45 10.32 2.48
N LEU A 124 -12.25 10.27 1.16
CA LEU A 124 -13.23 10.77 0.21
C LEU A 124 -14.57 10.02 0.33
N THR A 125 -14.52 8.69 0.41
CA THR A 125 -15.71 7.83 0.57
C THR A 125 -16.49 8.16 1.84
N ALA A 126 -15.81 8.48 2.94
CA ALA A 126 -16.47 8.89 4.18
C ALA A 126 -17.26 10.21 4.01
N VAL A 127 -16.79 11.11 3.15
CA VAL A 127 -17.46 12.40 2.87
C VAL A 127 -18.59 12.25 1.86
N ILE A 128 -18.31 11.66 0.69
CA ILE A 128 -19.28 11.57 -0.42
C ILE A 128 -20.16 10.32 -0.35
N GLY A 129 -20.02 9.54 0.73
CA GLY A 129 -20.79 8.33 0.97
C GLY A 129 -22.29 8.56 1.05
N GLY A 130 -23.07 7.48 0.96
CA GLY A 130 -24.51 7.53 1.10
C GLY A 130 -24.99 7.61 2.56
N PRO A 131 -26.31 7.73 2.79
CA PRO A 131 -26.90 7.87 4.12
C PRO A 131 -26.46 6.79 5.12
N ALA A 132 -26.26 5.55 4.67
CA ALA A 132 -25.78 4.46 5.54
C ALA A 132 -24.36 4.70 6.09
N ILE A 133 -23.45 5.24 5.27
CA ILE A 133 -22.08 5.57 5.69
C ILE A 133 -22.11 6.73 6.70
N HIS A 134 -22.89 7.77 6.41
CA HIS A 134 -23.01 8.92 7.32
C HIS A 134 -23.70 8.55 8.64
N ALA A 135 -24.72 7.69 8.60
CA ALA A 135 -25.40 7.19 9.80
C ALA A 135 -24.47 6.34 10.69
N ALA A 136 -23.57 5.57 10.08
CA ALA A 136 -22.54 4.83 10.83
C ALA A 136 -21.52 5.75 11.51
N GLY A 137 -21.38 7.00 11.05
CA GLY A 137 -20.46 7.99 11.60
C GLY A 137 -19.03 7.44 11.69
N PHE A 138 -18.35 7.70 12.80
CA PHE A 138 -16.98 7.18 13.02
C PHE A 138 -16.90 5.65 13.04
N GLY A 139 -18.03 4.95 13.25
CA GLY A 139 -18.11 3.50 13.15
C GLY A 139 -17.71 2.97 11.78
N PHE A 140 -17.95 3.75 10.70
CA PHE A 140 -17.57 3.40 9.32
C PHE A 140 -16.08 3.04 9.19
N ALA A 141 -15.21 3.74 9.94
CA ALA A 141 -13.77 3.51 9.90
C ALA A 141 -13.36 2.14 10.46
N PHE A 142 -14.12 1.61 11.41
CA PHE A 142 -13.85 0.29 11.99
C PHE A 142 -14.61 -0.80 11.23
N VAL A 143 -15.88 -0.53 10.92
CA VAL A 143 -16.81 -1.42 10.24
C VAL A 143 -17.45 -0.63 9.08
N PRO A 144 -17.10 -0.89 7.81
CA PRO A 144 -16.31 -2.01 7.30
C PRO A 144 -14.79 -1.76 7.16
N VAL A 145 -14.31 -0.51 7.21
CA VAL A 145 -13.00 -0.14 6.61
C VAL A 145 -11.80 -0.90 7.24
N ALA A 146 -11.67 -0.90 8.56
CA ALA A 146 -10.58 -1.60 9.25
C ALA A 146 -10.67 -3.12 9.07
N ILE A 147 -11.88 -3.70 9.21
CA ILE A 147 -12.11 -5.15 9.03
C ILE A 147 -11.67 -5.59 7.62
N ASN A 148 -12.11 -4.88 6.59
CA ASN A 148 -11.73 -5.16 5.20
C ASN A 148 -10.21 -5.08 5.01
N SER A 149 -9.57 -4.06 5.59
CA SER A 149 -8.12 -3.86 5.48
C SER A 149 -7.34 -4.99 6.16
N VAL A 150 -7.77 -5.41 7.35
CA VAL A 150 -7.18 -6.54 8.09
C VAL A 150 -7.35 -7.84 7.31
N ALA A 151 -8.55 -8.13 6.81
CA ALA A 151 -8.83 -9.33 6.03
C ALA A 151 -7.96 -9.38 4.76
N LEU A 152 -7.87 -8.27 4.01
CA LEU A 152 -7.05 -8.20 2.80
C LEU A 152 -5.56 -8.41 3.11
N VAL A 153 -5.03 -7.80 4.17
CA VAL A 153 -3.63 -7.98 4.58
C VAL A 153 -3.36 -9.42 5.02
N ALA A 154 -4.27 -10.03 5.78
CA ALA A 154 -4.14 -11.43 6.20
C ALA A 154 -4.15 -12.39 5.01
N LEU A 155 -5.04 -12.17 4.04
CA LEU A 155 -5.10 -12.95 2.80
C LEU A 155 -3.87 -12.71 1.92
N GLY A 156 -3.39 -11.47 1.82
CA GLY A 156 -2.14 -11.14 1.13
C GLY A 156 -0.94 -11.85 1.74
N TRP A 157 -0.87 -11.89 3.06
CA TRP A 157 0.14 -12.64 3.81
C TRP A 157 0.11 -14.13 3.49
N LEU A 158 -1.06 -14.76 3.57
CA LEU A 158 -1.22 -16.18 3.24
C LEU A 158 -0.85 -16.47 1.78
N PHE A 159 -1.32 -15.63 0.85
CA PHE A 159 -1.06 -15.77 -0.57
C PHE A 159 0.44 -15.72 -0.88
N HIS A 160 1.16 -14.68 -0.43
CA HIS A 160 2.59 -14.53 -0.69
C HIS A 160 3.39 -15.66 -0.06
N ARG A 161 3.03 -16.08 1.16
CA ARG A 161 3.63 -17.25 1.82
C ARG A 161 3.43 -18.53 0.99
N ALA A 162 2.24 -18.75 0.43
CA ALA A 162 1.94 -19.94 -0.38
C ALA A 162 2.74 -20.00 -1.69
N ILE A 163 3.10 -18.84 -2.27
CA ILE A 163 3.94 -18.77 -3.48
C ILE A 163 5.43 -18.57 -3.19
N GLY A 164 5.85 -18.71 -1.93
CA GLY A 164 7.25 -18.62 -1.50
C GLY A 164 7.83 -17.20 -1.51
N ARG A 165 6.99 -16.16 -1.45
CA ARG A 165 7.41 -14.75 -1.37
C ARG A 165 7.33 -14.22 0.06
N SER A 166 8.17 -13.24 0.38
CA SER A 166 8.10 -12.53 1.66
C SER A 166 7.07 -11.41 1.58
N TYR A 167 6.01 -11.54 2.36
CA TYR A 167 5.12 -10.44 2.76
C TYR A 167 4.77 -10.67 4.23
N PRO A 168 4.79 -9.67 5.13
CA PRO A 168 5.34 -8.33 4.93
C PRO A 168 6.78 -8.38 4.40
N HIS A 169 7.13 -7.38 3.60
CA HIS A 169 8.44 -7.36 2.96
C HIS A 169 9.52 -7.12 4.00
N ARG A 170 10.63 -7.82 3.84
CA ARG A 170 11.85 -7.63 4.62
C ARG A 170 12.99 -7.55 3.63
N ALA A 171 13.70 -6.42 3.63
CA ALA A 171 14.87 -6.25 2.79
C ALA A 171 15.86 -7.39 3.09
N VAL A 172 16.34 -8.04 2.03
CA VAL A 172 17.34 -9.10 2.15
C VAL A 172 18.72 -8.44 2.25
N PRO A 173 19.45 -8.61 3.38
CA PRO A 173 20.76 -8.00 3.55
C PRO A 173 21.68 -8.35 2.37
N PRO A 174 22.50 -7.42 1.89
CA PRO A 174 23.47 -7.72 0.86
C PRO A 174 24.48 -8.78 1.38
N PRO A 175 24.92 -9.71 0.52
CA PRO A 175 25.80 -10.82 0.92
C PRO A 175 27.21 -10.40 1.36
N ALA A 176 27.62 -9.17 1.05
CA ALA A 176 28.83 -8.53 1.56
C ALA A 176 28.61 -7.01 1.64
N PRO A 177 29.21 -6.30 2.61
CA PRO A 177 29.17 -4.83 2.68
C PRO A 177 29.68 -4.20 1.39
N LEU A 178 29.22 -2.98 1.11
CA LEU A 178 29.75 -2.16 0.03
C LEU A 178 31.28 -2.08 0.13
N PRO A 179 31.99 -2.02 -1.01
CA PRO A 179 33.39 -1.59 -1.00
C PRO A 179 33.56 -0.23 -0.32
N PRO A 180 34.81 0.18 0.00
CA PRO A 180 35.09 1.39 0.78
C PRO A 180 34.73 2.75 0.12
N GLY A 181 33.73 2.83 -0.77
CA GLY A 181 33.38 4.05 -1.50
C GLY A 181 31.91 4.43 -1.57
N LEU A 182 30.95 3.57 -1.18
CA LEU A 182 29.54 3.95 -1.12
C LEU A 182 28.97 3.49 0.22
N HIS A 183 28.32 4.38 0.94
CA HIS A 183 27.71 4.16 2.24
C HIS A 183 26.22 4.55 2.19
N LEU A 184 25.43 4.02 3.13
CA LEU A 184 24.02 4.39 3.26
C LEU A 184 23.83 5.91 3.47
N ALA A 185 24.79 6.57 4.13
CA ALA A 185 24.79 8.02 4.31
C ALA A 185 24.92 8.78 2.97
N ASP A 186 25.62 8.22 1.98
CA ASP A 186 25.75 8.82 0.65
C ASP A 186 24.41 8.72 -0.11
N ILE A 187 23.65 7.64 0.10
CA ILE A 187 22.29 7.49 -0.40
C ILE A 187 21.37 8.55 0.23
N ASP A 188 21.46 8.75 1.54
CA ASP A 188 20.65 9.76 2.24
C ASP A 188 20.95 11.19 1.75
N ALA A 189 22.24 11.50 1.52
CA ALA A 189 22.67 12.78 0.97
C ALA A 189 22.15 12.99 -0.47
N ALA A 190 22.26 11.97 -1.33
CA ALA A 190 21.76 12.02 -2.69
C ALA A 190 20.23 12.21 -2.73
N LEU A 191 19.49 11.50 -1.88
CA LEU A 191 18.04 11.66 -1.76
C LEU A 191 17.65 13.06 -1.29
N ALA A 192 18.42 13.64 -0.35
CA ALA A 192 18.20 15.01 0.10
C ALA A 192 18.49 16.06 -0.99
N GLU A 193 19.50 15.84 -1.82
CA GLU A 193 19.84 16.72 -2.96
C GLU A 193 18.80 16.65 -4.08
N MET A 194 18.31 15.44 -4.41
CA MET A 194 17.29 15.26 -5.44
C MET A 194 15.94 15.89 -5.06
N GLY A 195 15.62 15.99 -3.76
CA GLY A 195 14.38 16.58 -3.26
C GLY A 195 13.11 15.78 -3.60
N GLU A 196 13.24 14.55 -4.10
CA GLU A 196 12.14 13.69 -4.52
C GLU A 196 12.04 12.42 -3.65
N GLY A 197 10.81 11.98 -3.40
CA GLY A 197 10.54 10.73 -2.68
C GLY A 197 10.36 9.55 -3.64
N PHE A 198 11.02 8.42 -3.34
CA PHE A 198 10.85 7.17 -4.09
C PHE A 198 10.00 6.16 -3.31
N ASP A 199 9.19 5.38 -4.03
CA ASP A 199 8.44 4.24 -3.49
C ASP A 199 9.32 2.97 -3.43
N ILE A 200 10.46 3.07 -2.75
CA ILE A 200 11.38 1.96 -2.46
C ILE A 200 11.91 2.13 -1.03
N ALA A 201 12.01 1.04 -0.28
CA ALA A 201 12.60 1.08 1.04
C ALA A 201 14.10 1.43 0.95
N ARG A 202 14.64 2.15 1.95
CA ARG A 202 16.06 2.55 1.96
C ARG A 202 16.98 1.33 1.92
N GLU A 203 16.60 0.29 2.63
CA GLU A 203 17.34 -0.97 2.72
C GLU A 203 17.30 -1.75 1.39
N ASP A 204 16.21 -1.67 0.64
CA ASP A 204 16.12 -2.28 -0.69
C ASP A 204 16.97 -1.52 -1.71
N LEU A 205 17.02 -0.19 -1.61
CA LEU A 205 17.88 0.64 -2.46
C LEU A 205 19.36 0.34 -2.21
N ASP A 206 19.78 0.28 -0.94
CA ASP A 206 21.14 -0.13 -0.55
C ASP A 206 21.50 -1.53 -1.07
N ALA A 207 20.60 -2.49 -0.88
CA ALA A 207 20.81 -3.85 -1.33
C ALA A 207 20.82 -3.98 -2.87
N LEU A 208 20.09 -3.12 -3.59
CA LEU A 208 20.12 -3.05 -5.05
C LEU A 208 21.46 -2.49 -5.56
N LEU A 209 21.91 -1.37 -4.99
CA LEU A 209 23.17 -0.73 -5.36
C LEU A 209 24.36 -1.65 -5.11
N THR A 210 24.39 -2.30 -3.94
CA THR A 210 25.44 -3.27 -3.61
C THR A 210 25.53 -4.41 -4.62
N ARG A 211 24.39 -4.96 -5.06
CA ARG A 211 24.36 -6.02 -6.09
C ARG A 211 24.79 -5.50 -7.46
N ALA A 212 24.36 -4.30 -7.84
CA ALA A 212 24.74 -3.68 -9.11
C ALA A 212 26.25 -3.47 -9.22
N GLU A 213 26.90 -3.01 -8.15
CA GLU A 213 28.36 -2.86 -8.09
C GLU A 213 29.10 -4.18 -8.21
N GLN A 214 28.62 -5.24 -7.54
CA GLN A 214 29.19 -6.58 -7.65
C GLN A 214 29.14 -7.10 -9.10
N HIS A 215 28.02 -6.88 -9.80
CA HIS A 215 27.90 -7.22 -11.22
C HIS A 215 28.86 -6.40 -12.09
N ALA A 216 29.02 -5.09 -11.83
CA ALA A 216 29.95 -4.23 -12.56
C ALA A 216 31.41 -4.68 -12.40
N ARG A 217 31.82 -5.09 -11.19
CA ARG A 217 33.16 -5.60 -10.90
C ARG A 217 33.46 -6.92 -11.58
N ARG A 218 32.51 -7.86 -11.53
CA ARG A 218 32.64 -9.15 -12.24
C ARG A 218 32.83 -8.96 -13.74
N ARG A 219 32.18 -7.94 -14.32
CA ARG A 219 32.38 -7.55 -15.73
C ARG A 219 33.76 -6.93 -15.97
N GLY A 220 34.28 -6.13 -15.03
CA GLY A 220 35.58 -5.46 -15.13
C GLY A 220 36.79 -6.37 -14.93
N GLY A 221 36.71 -7.38 -14.05
CA GLY A 221 37.80 -8.34 -13.78
C GLY A 221 37.87 -9.53 -14.74
N ALA A 222 37.02 -9.57 -15.77
CA ALA A 222 37.01 -10.59 -16.84
C ALA A 222 37.69 -10.11 -18.14
N ARG A 223 38.49 -9.04 -18.05
CA ARG A 223 39.34 -8.49 -19.12
C ARG A 223 40.78 -8.55 -18.67
#